data_AF-I2NGV3-F1
#
_entry.id   AF-I2NGV3-F1
#
_cell.length_a   1.000
_cell.length_b   1.000
_cell.length_c   1.000
_cell.angle_alpha   90.00
_cell.angle_beta   90.00
_cell.angle_gamma   90.00
#
_symmetry.space_group_name_H-M   'P 1'
#
loop_
_entity.id
_entity.type
_entity.pdbx_description
1 polymer ?
#
loop_
_entity_poly.entity_id
_entity_poly.type
_entity_poly.pdbx_seq_one_letter_code
_entity_poly.pdbx_strand_id
1 'polypeptide(L)'
;MVAKNIEWHKANGTYTASYIIGAIIVTIGILVLAGIWSPTLGLFGGLLTFGMSIVTLSFLIFTPETWGPNLGGDFPTPNYGFPYLSGAGRLVIKDIIMMAGGLVAAAECEKRYLENKKQFA
;
A
#
# COMPACT_ATOMS: atom_id res chain seq x y z
N MET A 1 8.26 21.29 -22.33
CA MET A 1 7.30 20.29 -21.79
C MET A 1 7.65 19.88 -20.36
N VAL A 2 8.89 19.43 -20.07
CA VAL A 2 9.29 19.02 -18.71
C VAL A 2 9.24 20.15 -17.67
N ALA A 3 9.76 21.35 -18.00
CA ALA A 3 9.74 22.49 -17.08
C ALA A 3 8.33 22.90 -16.64
N LYS A 4 7.38 22.95 -17.59
CA LYS A 4 5.96 23.23 -17.32
C LYS A 4 5.33 22.19 -16.37
N ASN A 5 5.66 20.91 -16.52
CA ASN A 5 5.17 19.86 -15.63
C ASN A 5 5.76 20.02 -14.22
N ILE A 6 7.04 20.34 -14.11
CA ILE A 6 7.70 20.59 -12.81
C ILE A 6 7.04 21.78 -12.11
N GLU A 7 6.80 22.88 -12.81
CA GLU A 7 6.10 24.05 -12.26
C GLU A 7 4.68 23.69 -11.81
N TRP A 8 3.94 22.90 -12.60
CA TRP A 8 2.63 22.41 -12.20
C TRP A 8 2.70 21.56 -10.93
N HIS A 9 3.65 20.63 -10.82
CA HIS A 9 3.82 19.79 -9.63
C HIS A 9 4.23 20.61 -8.39
N LYS A 10 5.04 21.66 -8.57
CA LYS A 10 5.38 22.61 -7.50
C LYS A 10 4.18 23.42 -7.06
N ALA A 11 3.41 23.96 -8.01
CA ALA A 11 2.22 24.77 -7.72
C ALA A 11 1.11 23.96 -7.03
N ASN A 12 0.95 22.69 -7.40
CA ASN A 12 -0.04 21.79 -6.81
C ASN A 12 0.48 21.00 -5.60
N GLY A 13 1.73 21.23 -5.17
CA GLY A 13 2.29 20.61 -3.97
C GLY A 13 2.46 19.08 -4.04
N THR A 14 2.42 18.47 -5.23
CA THR A 14 2.45 17.00 -5.37
C THR A 14 3.77 16.40 -4.92
N TYR A 15 4.89 17.14 -5.05
CA TYR A 15 6.19 16.69 -4.52
C TYR A 15 6.14 16.49 -3.02
N THR A 16 5.55 17.43 -2.28
CA THR A 16 5.39 17.33 -0.81
C THR A 16 4.53 16.12 -0.45
N ALA A 17 3.41 15.92 -1.16
CA ALA A 17 2.57 14.74 -0.96
C ALA A 17 3.36 13.44 -1.18
N SER A 18 4.15 13.34 -2.25
CA SER A 18 5.01 12.17 -2.52
C SER A 18 6.05 11.94 -1.42
N TYR A 19 6.69 12.99 -0.90
CA TYR A 19 7.66 12.86 0.19
C TYR A 19 7.02 12.38 1.50
N ILE A 20 5.84 12.89 1.84
CA ILE A 20 5.11 12.48 3.05
C ILE A 20 4.71 11.01 2.96
N ILE A 21 4.08 10.62 1.85
CA ILE A 21 3.65 9.22 1.63
C ILE A 21 4.87 8.29 1.63
N GLY A 22 5.94 8.68 0.93
CA GLY A 22 7.19 7.91 0.89
C GLY A 22 7.81 7.74 2.28
N ALA A 23 7.88 8.80 3.07
CA ALA A 23 8.39 8.76 4.43
C ALA A 23 7.57 7.80 5.31
N ILE A 24 6.23 7.88 5.25
CA ILE A 24 5.34 6.98 6.00
C ILE A 24 5.61 5.51 5.66
N ILE A 25 5.69 5.17 4.36
CA ILE A 25 5.93 3.79 3.91
C ILE A 25 7.27 3.28 4.42
N VAL A 26 8.33 4.09 4.32
CA VAL A 26 9.67 3.72 4.82
C VAL A 26 9.65 3.51 6.33
N THR A 27 9.00 4.40 7.09
CA THR A 27 8.85 4.25 8.54
C THR A 27 8.11 2.97 8.91
N ILE A 28 7.02 2.65 8.23
CA ILE A 28 6.27 1.40 8.46
C ILE A 28 7.16 0.18 8.18
N GLY A 29 7.91 0.19 7.07
CA GLY A 29 8.85 -0.88 6.74
C GLY A 29 9.93 -1.07 7.79
N ILE A 30 10.49 0.02 8.31
CA ILE A 30 11.47 -0.02 9.41
C ILE A 30 10.84 -0.59 10.68
N LEU A 31 9.60 -0.22 11.03
CA LEU A 31 8.90 -0.76 12.20
C LEU A 31 8.67 -2.27 12.10
N VAL A 32 8.26 -2.76 10.92
CA VAL A 32 8.12 -4.21 10.67
C VAL A 32 9.45 -4.92 10.85
N LEU A 33 10.54 -4.40 10.27
CA LEU A 33 11.89 -4.96 10.44
C LEU A 33 12.36 -4.92 11.89
N ALA A 34 12.09 -3.82 12.60
CA ALA A 34 12.38 -3.68 14.02
C ALA A 34 11.66 -4.74 14.88
N GLY A 35 10.57 -5.31 14.36
CA GLY A 35 9.83 -6.45 14.93
C GLY A 35 10.67 -7.69 15.20
N ILE A 36 11.78 -7.88 14.48
CA ILE A 36 12.72 -8.98 14.72
C ILE A 36 13.28 -8.87 16.14
N TRP A 37 13.72 -7.67 16.54
CA TRP A 37 14.31 -7.41 17.86
C TRP A 37 13.29 -7.03 18.93
N SER A 38 12.25 -6.28 18.56
CA SER A 38 11.22 -5.80 19.49
C SER A 38 9.82 -6.23 19.04
N PRO A 39 9.18 -7.21 19.72
CA PRO A 39 7.84 -7.66 19.38
C PRO A 39 6.80 -6.53 19.38
N THR A 40 6.92 -5.54 20.28
CA THR A 40 6.01 -4.40 20.34
C THR A 40 6.10 -3.54 19.08
N LEU A 41 7.30 -3.23 18.59
CA LEU A 41 7.48 -2.45 17.37
C LEU A 41 6.99 -3.21 16.13
N GLY A 42 7.26 -4.52 16.08
CA GLY A 42 6.78 -5.40 15.01
C GLY A 42 5.26 -5.50 14.94
N LEU A 43 4.60 -5.55 16.10
CA LEU A 43 3.14 -5.53 16.19
C LEU A 43 2.57 -4.26 15.56
N PHE A 44 3.06 -3.09 15.96
CA PHE A 44 2.61 -1.82 15.38
C PHE A 44 2.95 -1.73 13.89
N GLY A 45 4.16 -2.14 13.48
CA GLY A 45 4.57 -2.18 12.08
C GLY A 45 3.67 -3.05 11.22
N GLY A 46 3.33 -4.25 11.70
CA GLY A 46 2.44 -5.19 11.01
C GLY A 46 1.01 -4.65 10.88
N LEU A 47 0.45 -4.10 11.96
CA LEU A 47 -0.88 -3.48 11.96
C LEU A 47 -0.95 -2.24 11.04
N LEU A 48 0.09 -1.40 11.05
CA LEU A 48 0.17 -0.25 10.15
C LEU A 48 0.30 -0.68 8.69
N THR A 49 1.04 -1.75 8.40
CA THR A 49 1.14 -2.34 7.05
C THR A 49 -0.22 -2.86 6.58
N PHE A 50 -0.95 -3.55 7.45
CA PHE A 50 -2.31 -4.01 7.18
C PHE A 50 -3.25 -2.84 6.88
N GLY A 51 -3.27 -1.82 7.74
CA GLY A 51 -4.10 -0.63 7.54
C GLY A 51 -3.75 0.13 6.26
N MET A 52 -2.46 0.31 5.96
CA MET A 52 -2.00 0.94 4.72
C MET A 52 -2.48 0.16 3.48
N SER A 53 -2.42 -1.17 3.53
CA SER A 53 -2.88 -2.02 2.43
C SER A 53 -4.38 -1.91 2.17
N ILE A 54 -5.20 -1.69 3.22
CA ILE A 54 -6.64 -1.41 3.05
C ILE A 54 -6.84 -0.09 2.30
N VAL A 55 -6.11 0.96 2.70
CA VAL A 55 -6.20 2.28 2.07
C VAL A 55 -5.84 2.18 0.58
N THR A 56 -4.77 1.48 0.22
CA THR A 56 -4.36 1.35 -1.18
C THR A 56 -5.32 0.46 -1.97
N LEU A 57 -5.77 -0.67 -1.42
CA LEU A 57 -6.75 -1.53 -2.07
C LEU A 57 -8.10 -0.83 -2.30
N SER A 58 -8.47 0.12 -1.44
CA SER A 58 -9.67 0.93 -1.64
C SER A 58 -9.68 1.69 -2.98
N PHE A 59 -8.51 1.97 -3.58
CA PHE A 59 -8.42 2.61 -4.90
C PHE A 59 -9.02 1.74 -6.00
N LEU A 60 -8.99 0.41 -5.88
CA LEU A 60 -9.66 -0.47 -6.84
C LEU A 60 -11.18 -0.27 -6.85
N ILE A 61 -11.75 0.21 -5.74
CA ILE A 61 -13.19 0.42 -5.59
C ILE A 61 -13.56 1.87 -5.93
N PHE A 62 -12.82 2.83 -5.38
CA PHE A 62 -13.19 4.25 -5.45
C PHE A 62 -12.49 5.03 -6.56
N THR A 63 -11.48 4.46 -7.22
CA THR A 63 -10.67 5.15 -8.24
C THR A 63 -10.85 4.46 -9.59
N PRO A 64 -11.79 4.92 -10.45
CA PRO A 64 -12.09 4.30 -11.73
C PRO A 64 -10.89 4.24 -12.68
N GLU A 65 -9.89 5.12 -12.51
CA GLU A 65 -8.65 5.17 -13.28
C GLU A 65 -7.72 3.96 -13.03
N THR A 66 -7.96 3.20 -11.95
CA THR A 66 -7.27 1.92 -11.70
C THR A 66 -7.76 0.81 -12.64
N TRP A 67 -8.94 1.00 -13.23
CA TRP A 67 -9.44 0.18 -14.30
C TRP A 67 -9.01 0.78 -15.64
N GLY A 68 -8.75 -0.09 -16.62
CA GLY A 68 -8.36 0.33 -17.95
C GLY A 68 -9.41 1.27 -18.55
N PRO A 69 -9.00 2.26 -19.37
CA PRO A 69 -9.95 3.08 -20.07
C PRO A 69 -10.91 2.18 -20.86
N ASN A 70 -12.17 2.59 -20.99
CA ASN A 70 -13.10 1.98 -21.92
C ASN A 70 -12.58 2.27 -23.32
N LEU A 71 -11.68 1.40 -23.80
CA LEU A 71 -11.10 1.45 -25.13
C LEU A 71 -12.21 1.05 -26.11
N GLY A 72 -13.10 2.01 -26.40
CA GLY A 72 -13.92 1.94 -27.60
C GLY A 72 -12.98 1.98 -28.79
N GLY A 73 -12.53 0.81 -29.23
CA GLY A 73 -11.68 0.67 -30.39
C GLY A 73 -12.48 0.83 -31.67
N ASP A 74 -11.89 1.51 -32.65
CA ASP A 74 -12.36 1.60 -34.05
C ASP A 74 -12.26 0.25 -34.82
N PHE A 75 -11.81 -0.81 -34.15
CA PHE A 75 -11.78 -2.19 -34.64
C PHE A 75 -12.67 -3.06 -33.75
N PRO A 76 -13.22 -4.19 -34.24
CA PRO A 76 -13.99 -5.12 -33.41
C PRO A 76 -13.06 -5.79 -32.39
N THR A 77 -12.77 -5.10 -31.30
CA THR A 77 -12.19 -5.72 -30.11
C THR A 77 -13.23 -6.68 -29.54
N PRO A 78 -12.93 -7.99 -29.40
CA PRO A 78 -13.94 -9.00 -29.05
C PRO A 78 -14.54 -8.86 -27.65
N ASN A 79 -14.01 -8.00 -26.77
CA ASN A 79 -14.34 -8.02 -25.35
C ASN A 79 -14.64 -6.62 -24.81
N TYR A 80 -15.76 -6.04 -25.24
CA TYR A 80 -16.44 -5.03 -24.44
C TYR A 80 -17.00 -5.71 -23.16
N GLY A 81 -16.56 -5.28 -21.97
CA GLY A 81 -17.12 -5.75 -20.68
C GLY A 81 -16.21 -6.58 -19.79
N PHE A 82 -14.95 -6.85 -20.17
CA PHE A 82 -13.99 -7.48 -19.26
C PHE A 82 -13.23 -6.40 -18.44
N PRO A 83 -13.21 -6.49 -17.09
CA PRO A 83 -12.61 -5.46 -16.24
C PRO A 83 -11.09 -5.57 -16.25
N TYR A 84 -10.45 -5.00 -17.28
CA TYR A 84 -8.99 -4.92 -17.37
C TYR A 84 -8.47 -3.92 -16.34
N LEU A 85 -7.40 -4.28 -15.62
CA LEU A 85 -6.71 -3.33 -14.75
C LEU A 85 -5.74 -2.47 -15.55
N SER A 86 -5.73 -1.18 -15.25
CA SER A 86 -4.70 -0.27 -15.75
C SER A 86 -3.33 -0.62 -15.15
N GLY A 87 -2.26 0.00 -15.65
CA GLY A 87 -0.93 -0.19 -15.07
C GLY A 87 -0.90 0.13 -13.56
N ALA A 88 -1.63 1.16 -13.14
CA ALA A 88 -1.77 1.54 -11.74
C ALA A 88 -2.58 0.48 -10.95
N GLY A 89 -3.71 0.00 -11.49
CA GLY A 89 -4.52 -1.03 -10.80
C GLY A 89 -3.76 -2.32 -10.55
N ARG A 90 -2.89 -2.74 -11.48
CA ARG A 90 -2.01 -3.92 -11.28
C ARG A 90 -1.00 -3.72 -10.15
N LEU A 91 -0.50 -2.50 -9.97
CA LEU A 91 0.44 -2.19 -8.89
C LEU A 91 -0.23 -2.18 -7.52
N VAL A 92 -1.53 -1.89 -7.45
CA VAL A 92 -2.30 -1.88 -6.20
C VAL A 92 -2.62 -3.30 -5.71
N ILE A 93 -2.88 -4.24 -6.62
CA ILE A 93 -3.22 -5.63 -6.25
C ILE A 93 -2.16 -6.30 -5.36
N LYS A 94 -0.88 -5.95 -5.53
CA LYS A 94 0.21 -6.52 -4.73
C LYS A 94 -0.01 -6.32 -3.22
N ASP A 95 -0.78 -5.30 -2.84
CA ASP A 95 -1.01 -4.94 -1.45
C ASP A 95 -1.87 -5.96 -0.71
N ILE A 96 -2.56 -6.89 -1.42
CA ILE A 96 -3.18 -8.07 -0.79
C ILE A 96 -2.12 -8.92 -0.07
N ILE A 97 -0.95 -9.10 -0.69
CA ILE A 97 0.14 -9.88 -0.11
C ILE A 97 0.73 -9.15 1.10
N MET A 98 0.85 -7.82 1.00
CA MET A 98 1.32 -6.99 2.12
C MET A 98 0.34 -6.98 3.29
N MET A 99 -0.97 -6.99 3.02
CA MET A 99 -2.02 -7.11 4.01
C MET A 99 -1.92 -8.43 4.79
N ALA A 100 -1.79 -9.54 4.06
CA ALA A 100 -1.61 -10.86 4.68
C ALA A 100 -0.30 -10.93 5.49
N GLY A 101 0.81 -10.50 4.90
CA GLY A 101 2.12 -10.49 5.57
C GLY A 101 2.16 -9.60 6.81
N GLY A 102 1.55 -8.41 6.76
CA GLY A 102 1.46 -7.49 7.89
C GLY A 102 0.67 -8.07 9.06
N LEU A 103 -0.47 -8.72 8.77
CA LEU A 103 -1.30 -9.34 9.81
C LEU A 103 -0.61 -10.56 10.44
N VAL A 104 0.06 -11.39 9.64
CA VAL A 104 0.84 -12.53 10.15
C VAL A 104 2.00 -12.06 11.03
N ALA A 105 2.75 -11.05 10.58
CA ALA A 105 3.84 -10.46 11.36
C ALA A 105 3.34 -9.87 12.69
N ALA A 106 2.20 -9.18 12.66
CA ALA A 106 1.55 -8.65 13.85
C ALA A 106 1.17 -9.77 14.84
N ALA A 107 0.50 -10.83 14.37
CA ALA A 107 0.08 -11.96 15.21
C ALA A 107 1.26 -12.69 15.85
N GLU A 108 2.34 -12.93 15.09
CA GLU A 108 3.55 -13.56 15.62
C GLU A 108 4.24 -12.68 16.66
N CYS A 109 4.31 -11.37 16.42
CA CYS A 109 4.85 -10.41 17.38
C CYS A 109 4.00 -10.29 18.65
N GLU A 110 2.67 -10.32 18.53
CA GLU A 110 1.76 -10.33 19.68
C GLU A 110 1.97 -11.59 20.54
N LYS A 111 2.08 -12.76 19.91
CA LYS A 111 2.34 -14.01 20.61
C LYS A 111 3.65 -13.93 21.41
N ARG A 112 4.75 -13.50 20.77
CA ARG A 112 6.06 -13.30 21.44
C ARG A 112 5.96 -12.30 22.58
N TYR A 113 5.20 -11.21 22.42
CA TYR A 113 4.98 -10.23 23.46
C TYR A 113 4.27 -10.82 24.69
N LEU A 114 3.22 -11.61 24.47
CA LEU A 114 2.47 -12.28 25.53
C LEU A 114 3.31 -13.35 26.26
N GLU A 115 4.11 -14.12 25.53
CA GLU A 115 5.03 -15.10 26.11
C GLU A 115 6.08 -14.44 27.01
N ASN A 116 6.69 -13.34 26.53
CA ASN A 116 7.62 -12.56 27.34
C ASN A 116 6.94 -12.04 28.61
N LYS A 117 5.71 -11.52 28.52
CA LYS A 117 4.98 -11.00 29.68
C LYS A 117 4.68 -12.08 30.72
N LYS A 118 4.37 -13.31 30.29
CA LYS A 118 4.15 -14.45 31.20
C LYS A 118 5.42 -14.89 31.92
N GLN A 119 6.60 -14.68 31.31
CA GLN A 119 7.88 -15.05 31.92
C GLN A 119 8.29 -14.10 33.06
N PHE A 120 7.75 -12.88 33.09
CA PHE A 120 8.04 -11.85 34.10
C PHE A 120 6.90 -11.63 35.12
N ALA A 121 5.83 -12.41 35.04
CA ALA A 121 4.69 -12.40 35.97
C ALA A 121 4.73 -13.63 36.88
#